data_AF-A0A3Q9G3U7-F1
#
_entry.id   AF-A0A3Q9G3U7-F1
#
_cell.length_a   1.000
_cell.length_b   1.000
_cell.length_c   1.000
_cell.angle_alpha   90.00
_cell.angle_beta   90.00
_cell.angle_gamma   90.00
#
_symmetry.space_group_name_H-M   'P 1'
#
loop_
_entity.id
_entity.type
_entity.pdbx_description
1 polymer ?
#
loop_
_entity_poly.entity_id
_entity_poly.type
_entity_poly.pdbx_seq_one_letter_code
_entity_poly.pdbx_strand_id
1 'polypeptide(L)' 'MSKAQGKAKQLKGKAKETTGKATGNRRLQAEGKAEELHGKTQEAAEKIKKSTDT' A
#
# COMPACT_ATOMS: atom_id res chain seq x y z
N MET A 1 -13.00 7.80 -2.79
CA MET A 1 -11.60 8.09 -2.38
C MET A 1 -10.84 8.61 -3.59
N SER A 2 -10.32 9.83 -3.51
CA SER A 2 -9.60 10.44 -4.63
C SER A 2 -8.30 9.67 -4.92
N LYS A 3 -7.97 9.46 -6.20
CA LYS A 3 -6.75 8.77 -6.68
C LYS A 3 -5.46 9.31 -6.05
N ALA A 4 -5.46 10.58 -5.63
CA ALA A 4 -4.41 11.23 -4.85
C ALA A 4 -4.15 10.57 -3.49
N GLN A 5 -5.20 10.14 -2.78
CA GLN A 5 -5.10 9.52 -1.46
C GLN A 5 -4.50 8.10 -1.55
N GLY A 6 -4.80 7.37 -2.63
CA GLY A 6 -4.19 6.07 -2.92
C GLY A 6 -2.69 6.19 -3.22
N LYS A 7 -2.30 7.14 -4.09
CA LYS A 7 -0.89 7.46 -4.36
C LYS A 7 -0.13 7.89 -3.11
N ALA A 8 -0.73 8.73 -2.27
CA ALA A 8 -0.11 9.17 -1.02
C ALA A 8 0.15 8.00 -0.05
N LYS A 9 -0.80 7.06 0.08
CA LYS A 9 -0.62 5.83 0.87
C LYS A 9 0.50 4.95 0.31
N GLN A 10 0.55 4.74 -1.00
CA GLN A 10 1.63 3.98 -1.64
C GLN A 10 3.01 4.62 -1.42
N LEU A 11 3.09 5.95 -1.54
CA LEU A 11 4.34 6.68 -1.28
C LEU A 11 4.77 6.55 0.18
N LYS A 12 3.83 6.65 1.12
CA LYS A 12 4.09 6.49 2.56
C LYS A 12 4.57 5.09 2.91
N GLY A 13 3.95 4.06 2.34
CA GLY A 13 4.36 2.66 2.51
C GLY A 13 5.78 2.41 1.99
N LYS A 14 6.09 2.89 0.78
CA LYS A 14 7.44 2.84 0.21
C LYS A 14 8.46 3.60 1.07
N ALA A 15 8.11 4.79 1.55
CA ALA A 15 8.98 5.56 2.43
C ALA A 15 9.27 4.80 3.74
N LYS A 16 8.25 4.19 4.37
CA LYS A 16 8.44 3.35 5.56
C LYS A 16 9.35 2.15 5.28
N GLU A 17 9.19 1.50 4.12
CA GLU A 17 10.03 0.35 3.74
C GLU A 17 11.49 0.78 3.54
N THR A 18 11.72 1.84 2.77
CA THR A 18 13.07 2.34 2.48
C THR A 18 13.75 2.86 3.74
N THR A 19 13.05 3.64 4.56
CA THR A 19 13.57 4.12 5.84
C THR A 19 13.81 2.97 6.80
N GLY A 20 12.93 1.97 6.86
CA GLY A 20 13.12 0.77 7.67
C GLY A 20 14.34 -0.05 7.25
N LYS A 21 14.57 -0.20 5.94
CA LYS A 21 15.78 -0.83 5.39
C LYS A 21 17.03 -0.03 5.72
N ALA A 22 17.00 1.28 5.52
CA ALA A 22 18.15 2.16 5.72
C ALA A 22 18.55 2.27 7.20
N THR A 23 17.58 2.24 8.11
CA THR A 23 17.81 2.32 9.57
C THR A 23 17.93 0.95 10.25
N GLY A 24 17.80 -0.16 9.51
CA GLY A 24 17.78 -1.52 10.07
C GLY A 24 16.54 -1.83 10.92
N ASN A 25 15.50 -0.98 10.88
CA ASN A 25 14.28 -1.16 11.64
C ASN A 25 13.31 -2.10 10.92
N ARG A 26 13.36 -3.38 11.31
CA ARG A 26 12.48 -4.45 10.77
C ARG A 26 10.99 -4.15 10.93
N ARG A 27 10.59 -3.41 11.96
CA ARG A 27 9.17 -3.08 12.21
C ARG A 27 8.63 -2.12 11.15
N LEU A 28 9.38 -1.06 10.84
CA LEU A 28 9.05 -0.11 9.77
C LEU A 28 9.00 -0.79 8.40
N GLN A 29 9.93 -1.71 8.14
CA GLN A 29 9.96 -2.47 6.89
C GLN A 29 8.74 -3.40 6.77
N ALA A 30 8.37 -4.09 7.85
CA ALA A 30 7.21 -4.96 7.90
C ALA A 30 5.89 -4.18 7.73
N GLU A 31 5.75 -3.03 8.39
CA GLU A 31 4.60 -2.14 8.23
C GLU A 31 4.46 -1.64 6.79
N GLY A 32 5.55 -1.19 6.16
CA GLY A 32 5.54 -0.72 4.77
C GLY A 32 5.09 -1.81 3.80
N LYS A 33 5.62 -3.04 3.96
CA LYS A 33 5.21 -4.21 3.17
C LYS A 33 3.75 -4.60 3.38
N ALA A 34 3.28 -4.59 4.63
CA ALA A 34 1.91 -4.93 4.96
C ALA A 34 0.91 -3.91 4.37
N GLU A 35 1.21 -2.61 4.46
CA GLU A 35 0.42 -1.56 3.83
C GLU A 35 0.38 -1.68 2.29
N GLU A 36 1.51 -2.02 1.64
CA GLU A 36 1.55 -2.22 0.20
C GLU A 36 0.70 -3.43 -0.24
N LEU A 37 0.83 -4.56 0.45
CA LEU A 37 0.04 -5.77 0.21
C LEU A 37 -1.46 -5.48 0.39
N HIS A 38 -1.83 -4.84 1.50
CA HIS A 38 -3.23 -4.52 1.77
C HIS A 38 -3.81 -3.57 0.72
N GLY A 39 -3.04 -2.58 0.28
CA GLY A 39 -3.43 -1.67 -0.80
C GLY A 39 -3.65 -2.39 -2.13
N LYS A 40 -2.73 -3.28 -2.52
CA LYS A 40 -2.87 -4.11 -3.75
C LYS A 40 -4.08 -5.03 -3.67
N THR A 41 -4.33 -5.64 -2.51
CA THR A 41 -5.50 -6.51 -2.30
C THR A 41 -6.80 -5.71 -2.39
N GLN A 42 -6.86 -4.51 -1.80
CA GLN A 42 -8.02 -3.63 -1.94
C GLN A 42 -8.22 -3.19 -3.40
N GLU A 43 -7.19 -2.76 -4.12
CA GLU A 43 -7.31 -2.38 -5.53
C GLU A 43 -7.78 -3.55 -6.42
N ALA A 44 -7.29 -4.76 -6.15
CA ALA A 44 -7.73 -5.97 -6.84
C ALA A 44 -9.20 -6.30 -6.53
N ALA A 45 -9.58 -6.26 -5.26
CA ALA A 45 -10.96 -6.49 -4.83
C ALA A 45 -11.92 -5.43 -5.39
N GLU A 46 -11.52 -4.15 -5.41
CA GLU A 46 -12.28 -3.07 -6.02
C GLU A 46 -12.40 -3.23 -7.54
N LYS A 47 -11.35 -3.70 -8.22
CA LYS A 47 -11.44 -4.03 -9.65
C LYS A 47 -12.42 -5.16 -9.92
N ILE A 48 -12.36 -6.25 -9.16
CA ILE A 48 -13.27 -7.39 -9.30
C ILE A 48 -14.71 -6.93 -9.06
N LYS A 49 -14.93 -6.21 -7.95
CA LYS A 49 -16.25 -5.67 -7.59
C LYS A 49 -16.80 -4.74 -8.68
N LYS A 50 -15.95 -3.89 -9.26
CA LYS A 50 -16.31 -3.01 -10.36
C LYS A 50 -16.60 -3.75 -11.67
N SER A 51 -15.93 -4.87 -11.92
CA SER A 51 -16.17 -5.72 -13.11
C SER A 51 -17.42 -6.59 -12.98
N THR A 52 -17.87 -6.92 -11.77
CA THR A 52 -19.15 -7.63 -11.52
C THR A 52 -20.37 -6.71 -11.37
N ASP A 53 -20.18 -5.39 -11.28
CA ASP A 53 -21.25 -4.38 -11.17
C ASP A 53 -21.51 -3.67 -12.52
N THR A 54 -21.18 -4.33 -13.65
CA THR A 54 -21.59 -3.96 -15.02
C THR A 54 -22.44 -5.08 -15.59
#